data_AF-A0A1C6FIW9-F1
#
_entry.id   AF-A0A1C6FIW9-F1
#
_cell.length_a   1.000
_cell.length_b   1.000
_cell.length_c   1.000
_cell.angle_alpha   90.00
_cell.angle_beta   90.00
_cell.angle_gamma   90.00
#
_symmetry.space_group_name_H-M   'P 1'
#
loop_
_entity.id
_entity.type
_entity.pdbx_description
1 polymer ?
#
loop_
_entity_poly.entity_id
_entity_poly.type
_entity_poly.pdbx_seq_one_letter_code
_entity_poly.pdbx_strand_id
1 'polypeptide(L)' 'MGKIIDITDILALRKAVRILELLDKDYNYDLLKAHPNICREIVVLFGKELDKNENNEYLL' A
#
# COMPACT_ATOMS: atom_id res chain seq x y z
N MET A 1 7.69 2.21 -25.67
CA MET A 1 8.36 2.47 -24.38
C MET A 1 7.60 1.72 -23.29
N GLY A 2 8.11 0.58 -22.82
CA GLY A 2 7.54 -0.07 -21.63
C GLY A 2 7.83 0.82 -20.42
N LYS A 3 6.80 1.31 -19.73
CA LYS A 3 6.99 1.98 -18.44
C LYS A 3 7.68 0.97 -17.52
N ILE A 4 8.92 1.27 -17.14
CA ILE A 4 9.61 0.55 -16.07
C ILE A 4 8.76 0.78 -14.81
N ILE A 5 8.06 -0.25 -14.36
CA ILE A 5 7.31 -0.20 -13.11
C ILE A 5 8.36 -0.24 -12.01
N ASP A 6 8.49 0.87 -11.28
CA ASP A 6 9.39 0.97 -10.14
C ASP A 6 8.96 -0.06 -9.08
N ILE A 7 9.90 -0.84 -8.57
CA ILE A 7 9.62 -1.83 -7.51
C ILE A 7 8.97 -1.17 -6.29
N THR A 8 9.27 0.11 -6.08
CA THR A 8 8.67 0.96 -5.03
C THR A 8 7.18 1.17 -5.25
N ASP A 9 6.71 1.28 -6.49
CA ASP A 9 5.29 1.43 -6.81
C ASP A 9 4.51 0.15 -6.57
N ILE A 10 5.12 -1.00 -6.86
CA ILE A 10 4.54 -2.32 -6.56
C ILE A 10 4.40 -2.49 -5.04
N LEU A 11 5.44 -2.11 -4.28
CA LEU A 11 5.40 -2.15 -2.81
C LEU A 11 4.36 -1.18 -2.24
N ALA A 12 4.29 0.04 -2.76
CA ALA A 12 3.30 1.03 -2.33
C ALA A 12 1.87 0.56 -2.60
N LEU A 13 1.60 -0.02 -3.78
CA LEU A 13 0.30 -0.58 -4.11
C LEU A 13 -0.10 -1.70 -3.15
N ARG A 14 0.80 -2.66 -2.88
CA ARG A 14 0.53 -3.76 -1.94
C ARG A 14 0.23 -3.27 -0.53
N LYS A 15 1.02 -2.30 -0.03
CA LYS A 15 0.79 -1.72 1.30
C LYS A 15 -0.51 -0.91 1.37
N ALA A 16 -0.80 -0.10 0.34
CA ALA A 16 -2.03 0.67 0.27
C ALA A 16 -3.28 -0.23 0.26
N VAL A 17 -3.26 -1.30 -0.54
CA VAL A 17 -4.35 -2.29 -0.56
C VAL A 17 -4.57 -2.89 0.84
N ARG A 18 -3.50 -3.36 1.50
CA ARG A 18 -3.61 -3.93 2.85
C ARG A 18 -4.14 -2.93 3.88
N ILE A 19 -3.74 -1.67 3.79
CA ILE A 19 -4.27 -0.59 4.64
C ILE A 19 -5.79 -0.44 4.43
N LEU A 20 -6.25 -0.39 3.18
CA LEU A 20 -7.66 -0.20 2.87
C LEU A 20 -8.51 -1.39 3.32
N GLU A 21 -8.00 -2.61 3.17
CA GLU A 21 -8.63 -3.83 3.69
C GLU A 21 -8.74 -3.81 5.21
N LEU A 22 -7.69 -3.40 5.93
CA LEU A 22 -7.72 -3.28 7.38
C LEU A 22 -8.67 -2.20 7.88
N LEU A 23 -8.89 -1.16 7.08
CA LEU A 23 -9.84 -0.08 7.38
C LEU A 23 -11.27 -0.38 6.90
N ASP A 24 -11.51 -1.57 6.34
CA ASP A 24 -12.78 -1.98 5.73
C ASP A 24 -13.31 -0.93 4.74
N LYS A 25 -12.40 -0.40 3.91
CA LYS A 25 -12.71 0.60 2.88
C LYS A 25 -12.80 -0.06 1.52
N ASP A 26 -13.87 0.25 0.80
CA ASP A 26 -13.99 -0.13 -0.59
C ASP A 26 -12.94 0.60 -1.44
N TYR A 27 -12.32 -0.13 -2.36
CA TYR A 27 -11.24 0.39 -3.20
C TYR A 27 -11.23 -0.24 -4.58
N ASN A 28 -10.79 0.53 -5.58
CA ASN A 28 -10.62 0.04 -6.94
C ASN A 28 -9.14 -0.26 -7.23
N TYR A 29 -8.81 -1.55 -7.37
CA TYR A 29 -7.45 -2.00 -7.61
C TYR A 29 -6.84 -1.45 -8.91
N ASP A 30 -7.61 -1.41 -10.00
CA ASP A 30 -7.11 -0.92 -11.29
C ASP A 30 -6.80 0.58 -11.23
N LEU A 31 -7.60 1.34 -10.49
CA LEU A 31 -7.37 2.76 -10.25
C LEU A 31 -6.10 2.98 -9.42
N LEU A 32 -5.91 2.22 -8.34
CA LEU A 32 -4.71 2.30 -7.52
C LEU A 32 -3.44 1.92 -8.32
N LYS A 33 -3.53 0.88 -9.14
CA LYS A 33 -2.43 0.44 -10.01
C LYS A 33 -2.09 1.47 -11.08
N ALA A 34 -3.08 2.17 -11.63
CA ALA A 34 -2.87 3.25 -12.60
C ALA A 34 -2.29 4.53 -11.96
N HIS A 35 -2.53 4.73 -10.65
CA HIS A 35 -2.16 5.92 -9.90
C HIS A 35 -1.29 5.59 -8.66
N PRO A 36 -0.02 5.20 -8.85
CA PRO A 36 0.87 4.82 -7.75
C PRO A 36 1.13 5.95 -6.74
N ASN A 37 0.97 7.21 -7.16
CA ASN A 37 1.09 8.39 -6.27
C ASN A 37 0.10 8.31 -5.10
N ILE A 38 -1.14 7.89 -5.39
CA ILE A 38 -2.20 7.74 -4.39
C ILE A 38 -1.83 6.61 -3.42
N CYS A 39 -1.29 5.50 -3.94
CA CYS A 39 -0.82 4.40 -3.09
C CYS A 39 0.26 4.87 -2.10
N ARG A 40 1.21 5.70 -2.57
CA ARG A 40 2.25 6.28 -1.70
C ARG A 40 1.65 7.18 -0.62
N GLU A 41 0.67 8.02 -0.95
CA GLU A 41 -0.01 8.88 0.04
C GLU A 41 -0.75 8.07 1.09
N ILE A 42 -1.48 7.02 0.69
CA ILE A 42 -2.15 6.11 1.63
C ILE A 42 -1.14 5.49 2.60
N VAL A 43 -0.01 5.01 2.08
CA VAL A 43 1.05 4.42 2.91
C VAL A 43 1.68 5.44 3.86
N VAL A 44 1.87 6.70 3.43
CA VAL A 44 2.42 7.75 4.30
C VAL A 44 1.45 8.15 5.41
N LEU A 45 0.16 8.27 5.07
CA LEU A 45 -0.88 8.72 6.01
C LEU A 45 -1.24 7.64 7.03
N PHE A 46 -1.36 6.39 6.58
CA PHE A 46 -1.90 5.29 7.40
C PHE A 46 -0.86 4.20 7.74
N GLY A 47 0.28 4.16 7.04
CA GLY A 47 1.33 3.15 7.31
C GLY A 47 1.93 3.27 8.71
N LYS A 48 1.96 4.47 9.30
CA LYS A 48 2.42 4.70 10.68
C LYS A 48 1.56 3.99 11.74
N GLU A 49 0.30 3.67 11.43
CA GLU A 49 -0.55 2.88 12.33
C GLU A 49 -0.25 1.38 12.24
N LEU A 50 0.32 0.92 11.11
CA LEU A 50 0.70 -0.48 10.90
C LEU A 50 2.08 -0.82 11.47
N ASP A 51 3.05 0.11 11.42
CA ASP A 51 4.38 -0.09 12.02
C ASP A 51 4.32 -0.30 13.55
N LYS A 52 3.26 0.18 14.21
CA LYS A 52 3.02 -0.10 15.64
C LYS A 52 2.53 -1.52 15.91
N ASN A 53 2.04 -2.22 14.89
CA ASN A 53 1.53 -3.58 14.98
C ASN A 53 2.53 -4.63 14.41
N GLU A 54 3.46 -4.22 13.53
CA GLU A 54 4.48 -5.11 12.93
C GLU A 54 5.62 -5.51 13.87
N ASN A 55 5.71 -4.99 15.10
CA ASN A 55 6.61 -5.54 16.11
C ASN A 55 6.12 -6.88 16.71
N ASN A 56 4.98 -7.41 16.28
CA ASN A 56 4.40 -8.65 16.85
C ASN A 56 4.19 -9.81 15.86
N GLU A 57 4.51 -9.68 14.58
CA GLU A 57 4.23 -10.77 13.62
C GLU A 57 5.30 -10.94 12.53
N TYR A 58 6.57 -10.76 12.92
CA TYR A 58 7.73 -11.37 12.24
C TYR A 58 8.46 -12.35 13.18
N LEU A 59 7.73 -13.00 14.08
CA LEU A 59 8.14 -14.22 14.77
C LEU A 59 7.28 -15.39 14.27
N LEU A 60 7.73 -16.02 13.18
CA LEU A 60 7.74 -17.48 12.93
C LEU A 60 8.14 -17.77 11.47
#